data_AF-A0A970LHI0-F1
#
_entry.id   AF-A0A970LHI0-F1
#
_cell.length_a   1.000
_cell.length_b   1.000
_cell.length_c   1.000
_cell.angle_alpha   90.00
_cell.angle_beta   90.00
_cell.angle_gamma   90.00
#
_symmetry.space_group_name_H-M   'P 1'
#
loop_
_entity.id
_entity.type
_entity.pdbx_description
1 polymer ?
#
loop_
_entity_poly.entity_id
_entity_poly.type
_entity_poly.pdbx_seq_one_letter_code
_entity_poly.pdbx_strand_id
1 'polypeptide(L)'
;ILSRELYRKGLMPPMDVLPSLSRLKDIGIGVGKTREDHADTMNQLFAAYARGKEAKELAVILGEGALSDTDKLFAKFADEFEKHYVSQGENEDRSIEETLTLGWKLLSILPKPELKRVRDEFIEKYMPKGDA
;
A
#
# COMPACT_ATOMS: atom_id res chain seq x y z
N ILE A 1 -0.29 5.72 14.55
CA ILE A 1 -0.70 4.89 15.71
C ILE A 1 0.17 3.65 15.71
N LEU A 2 0.68 3.21 16.86
CA LEU A 2 1.52 2.01 16.94
C LEU A 2 0.66 0.75 17.08
N SER A 3 0.93 -0.27 16.27
CA SER A 3 0.26 -1.57 16.29
C SER A 3 1.06 -2.61 17.07
N ARG A 4 0.42 -3.25 18.04
CA ARG A 4 0.99 -4.43 18.71
C ARG A 4 1.08 -5.65 17.79
N GLU A 5 0.17 -5.76 16.81
CA GLU A 5 0.16 -6.85 15.84
C GLU A 5 1.41 -6.79 14.95
N LEU A 6 1.68 -5.62 14.36
CA LEU A 6 2.84 -5.41 13.50
C LEU A 6 4.15 -5.59 14.27
N TYR A 7 4.21 -5.09 15.51
CA TYR A 7 5.38 -5.30 16.37
C TYR A 7 5.65 -6.79 16.65
N ARG A 8 4.61 -7.58 16.93
CA ARG A 8 4.74 -9.03 17.15
C ARG A 8 5.17 -9.79 15.88
N LYS A 9 4.89 -9.24 14.70
CA LYS A 9 5.40 -9.74 13.41
C LYS A 9 6.86 -9.34 13.14
N GLY A 10 7.49 -8.56 14.02
CA GLY A 10 8.85 -8.06 13.84
C GLY A 10 8.98 -6.92 12.84
N LEU A 11 7.87 -6.25 12.50
CA LEU A 11 7.85 -5.14 11.54
C LEU A 11 8.11 -3.82 12.28
N MET A 12 9.11 -3.08 11.80
CA MET A 12 9.58 -1.85 12.42
C MET A 12 9.71 -0.74 11.36
N PRO A 13 9.21 0.48 11.61
CA PRO A 13 8.38 0.87 12.75
C PRO A 13 6.97 0.23 12.66
N PRO A 14 6.34 -0.16 13.79
CA PRO A 14 5.07 -0.90 13.77
C PRO A 14 3.88 0.07 13.61
N MET A 15 3.84 0.80 12.50
CA MET A 15 2.85 1.85 12.25
C MET A 15 1.55 1.28 11.67
N ASP A 16 0.45 1.46 12.39
CA ASP A 16 -0.88 1.14 11.89
C ASP A 16 -1.41 2.27 10.99
N VAL A 17 -1.46 2.05 9.69
CA VAL A 17 -1.87 3.08 8.74
C VAL A 17 -3.38 3.31 8.71
N LEU A 18 -4.21 2.30 9.00
CA LEU A 18 -5.67 2.39 8.85
C LEU A 18 -6.34 3.37 9.83
N PRO A 19 -6.02 3.36 11.13
CA PRO A 19 -6.55 4.32 12.08
C PRO A 19 -5.72 5.62 12.15
N SER A 20 -4.58 5.69 11.45
CA SER A 20 -3.73 6.89 11.44
C SER A 20 -4.23 7.92 10.43
N LEU A 21 -4.26 9.20 10.83
CA LEU A 21 -4.72 10.30 9.98
C LEU A 21 -3.87 11.55 10.16
N SER A 22 -3.44 12.14 9.05
CA SER A 22 -2.95 13.51 9.00
C SER A 22 -4.02 14.41 8.39
N ARG A 23 -4.55 15.34 9.20
CA ARG A 23 -5.59 16.30 8.77
C ARG A 23 -5.06 17.37 7.80
N LEU A 24 -3.75 17.61 7.80
CA LEU A 24 -3.09 18.62 6.99
C LEU A 24 -2.37 18.01 5.77
N LYS A 25 -2.59 16.73 5.46
CA LYS A 25 -1.88 16.07 4.35
C LYS A 25 -2.13 16.75 3.01
N ASP A 26 -3.37 17.19 2.74
CA ASP A 26 -3.76 17.68 1.42
C ASP A 26 -3.08 19.01 1.08
N ILE A 27 -2.68 19.78 2.09
CA ILE A 27 -1.86 20.99 1.91
C ILE A 27 -0.36 20.70 1.83
N GLY A 28 0.09 19.46 2.05
CA GLY A 28 1.50 19.06 2.03
C GLY A 28 1.93 18.28 0.79
N ILE A 29 0.99 17.86 -0.07
CA ILE A 29 1.25 16.95 -1.20
C ILE A 29 0.99 17.61 -2.56
N GLY A 30 1.39 16.91 -3.64
CA GLY A 30 1.16 17.34 -5.02
C GLY A 30 2.30 18.13 -5.65
N VAL A 31 2.02 18.70 -6.82
CA VAL A 31 2.98 19.46 -7.65
C VAL A 31 3.58 20.63 -6.86
N GLY A 32 4.90 20.76 -6.93
CA GLY A 32 5.64 21.82 -6.22
C GLY A 32 5.88 21.55 -4.73
N LYS A 33 5.44 20.40 -4.20
CA LYS A 33 5.70 19.97 -2.81
C LYS A 33 6.31 18.58 -2.73
N THR A 34 5.71 17.63 -3.43
CA THR A 34 6.17 16.24 -3.51
C THR A 34 6.16 15.82 -4.98
N ARG A 35 5.15 15.07 -5.42
CA ARG A 35 4.95 14.63 -6.80
C ARG A 35 3.46 14.66 -7.17
N GLU A 36 3.15 14.74 -8.45
CA GLU A 36 1.80 14.89 -9.01
C GLU A 36 0.83 13.74 -8.67
N ASP A 37 1.35 12.54 -8.42
CA ASP A 37 0.63 11.30 -8.19
C ASP A 37 0.45 10.94 -6.70
N HIS A 38 0.94 11.79 -5.79
CA HIS A 38 0.98 11.46 -4.36
C HIS A 38 -0.42 11.14 -3.79
N ALA A 39 -1.40 12.02 -4.03
CA ALA A 39 -2.75 11.83 -3.51
C ALA A 39 -3.39 10.51 -4.01
N ASP A 40 -3.32 10.28 -5.32
CA ASP A 40 -3.85 9.10 -5.99
C ASP A 40 -3.19 7.82 -5.45
N THR A 41 -1.85 7.78 -5.43
CA THR A 41 -1.07 6.61 -4.98
C THR A 41 -1.37 6.28 -3.52
N MET A 42 -1.36 7.29 -2.64
CA MET A 42 -1.70 7.12 -1.22
C MET A 42 -3.11 6.56 -1.04
N ASN A 43 -4.11 7.13 -1.72
CA ASN A 43 -5.50 6.71 -1.59
C ASN A 43 -5.71 5.28 -2.09
N GLN A 44 -5.02 4.88 -3.17
CA GLN A 44 -5.09 3.53 -3.70
C GLN A 44 -4.40 2.52 -2.79
N LEU A 45 -3.21 2.83 -2.27
CA LEU A 45 -2.50 1.98 -1.29
C LEU A 45 -3.35 1.74 -0.04
N PHE A 46 -3.97 2.80 0.50
CA PHE A 46 -4.84 2.70 1.66
C PHE A 46 -6.04 1.77 1.40
N ALA A 47 -6.72 1.95 0.28
CA ALA A 47 -7.88 1.13 -0.09
C ALA A 47 -7.49 -0.33 -0.34
N ALA A 48 -6.37 -0.57 -1.01
CA ALA A 48 -5.86 -1.90 -1.26
C ALA A 48 -5.45 -2.61 0.03
N TYR A 49 -4.82 -1.89 0.97
CA TYR A 49 -4.42 -2.44 2.26
C TYR A 49 -5.63 -2.79 3.12
N ALA A 50 -6.65 -1.92 3.19
CA ALA A 50 -7.89 -2.19 3.90
C ALA A 50 -8.59 -3.47 3.37
N ARG A 51 -8.76 -3.57 2.04
CA ARG A 51 -9.35 -4.76 1.41
C ARG A 51 -8.51 -6.01 1.63
N GLY A 52 -7.18 -5.89 1.61
CA GLY A 52 -6.27 -7.00 1.90
C GLY A 52 -6.39 -7.49 3.34
N LYS A 53 -6.56 -6.60 4.33
CA LYS A 53 -6.83 -6.98 5.73
C LYS A 53 -8.17 -7.71 5.85
N GLU A 54 -9.23 -7.21 5.22
CA GLU A 54 -10.54 -7.88 5.19
C GLU A 54 -10.45 -9.29 4.55
N ALA A 55 -9.74 -9.43 3.43
CA ALA A 55 -9.51 -10.72 2.79
C ALA A 55 -8.75 -11.69 3.69
N LYS A 56 -7.75 -11.22 4.44
CA LYS A 56 -7.01 -12.05 5.41
C LYS A 56 -7.87 -12.47 6.60
N GLU A 57 -8.71 -11.59 7.12
CA GLU A 57 -9.68 -11.94 8.17
C GLU A 57 -10.67 -12.99 7.67
N LEU A 58 -11.19 -12.82 6.45
CA LEU A 58 -12.08 -13.79 5.82
C LEU A 58 -11.40 -15.16 5.64
N ALA A 59 -10.13 -15.17 5.22
CA ALA A 59 -9.35 -16.41 5.08
C ALA A 59 -9.17 -17.15 6.41
N VAL A 60 -8.99 -16.43 7.52
CA VAL A 60 -8.89 -17.04 8.86
C VAL A 60 -10.21 -17.70 9.27
N ILE A 61 -11.35 -17.12 8.88
CA ILE A 61 -12.68 -17.61 9.25
C ILE A 61 -13.13 -18.78 8.35
N LEU A 62 -12.96 -18.64 7.03
CA LEU A 62 -13.51 -19.56 6.02
C LEU A 62 -12.48 -20.51 5.41
N GLY A 63 -11.19 -20.28 5.66
CA GLY A 63 -10.06 -20.96 5.01
C GLY A 63 -9.64 -20.27 3.71
N GLU A 64 -8.35 -20.40 3.35
CA GLU A 64 -7.77 -19.76 2.17
C GLU A 64 -8.44 -20.18 0.85
N GLY A 65 -8.96 -21.41 0.78
CA GLY A 65 -9.65 -21.93 -0.40
C GLY A 65 -10.97 -21.22 -0.73
N ALA A 66 -11.54 -20.47 0.22
CA ALA A 66 -12.77 -19.71 0.01
C ALA A 66 -12.54 -18.34 -0.64
N LEU A 67 -11.28 -17.88 -0.73
CA LEU A 67 -10.97 -16.58 -1.33
C LEU A 67 -11.02 -16.63 -2.85
N SER A 68 -11.56 -15.56 -3.45
CA SER A 68 -11.41 -15.31 -4.89
C SER A 68 -9.93 -15.07 -5.23
N ASP A 69 -9.54 -15.29 -6.48
CA ASP A 69 -8.15 -15.06 -6.89
C ASP A 69 -7.74 -13.59 -6.73
N THR A 70 -8.69 -12.67 -6.93
CA THR A 70 -8.50 -11.24 -6.64
C THR A 70 -8.26 -11.00 -5.16
N ASP A 71 -9.02 -11.62 -4.26
CA ASP A 71 -8.85 -11.43 -2.81
C ASP A 71 -7.54 -12.05 -2.31
N LYS A 72 -7.07 -13.15 -2.92
CA LYS A 72 -5.72 -13.68 -2.68
C LYS A 72 -4.63 -12.66 -3.06
N LEU A 73 -4.79 -11.94 -4.18
CA LEU A 73 -3.87 -10.88 -4.57
C LEU A 73 -3.90 -9.70 -3.58
N PHE A 74 -5.07 -9.31 -3.08
CA PHE A 74 -5.18 -8.27 -2.04
C PHE A 74 -4.58 -8.71 -0.70
N ALA A 75 -4.77 -9.96 -0.29
CA ALA A 75 -4.14 -10.53 0.90
C ALA A 75 -2.61 -10.51 0.76
N LYS A 76 -2.08 -10.95 -0.39
CA LYS A 76 -0.66 -10.87 -0.72
C LYS A 76 -0.15 -9.42 -0.71
N PHE A 77 -0.91 -8.50 -1.32
CA PHE A 77 -0.56 -7.08 -1.30
C PHE A 77 -0.44 -6.55 0.13
N ALA A 78 -1.33 -6.94 1.04
CA ALA A 78 -1.26 -6.49 2.44
C ALA A 78 0.01 -6.97 3.15
N ASP A 79 0.44 -8.22 2.92
CA ASP A 79 1.70 -8.74 3.45
C ASP A 79 2.92 -7.99 2.90
N GLU A 80 2.97 -7.79 1.58
CA GLU A 80 4.07 -7.08 0.93
C GLU A 80 4.10 -5.59 1.32
N PHE A 81 2.93 -4.97 1.51
CA PHE A 81 2.81 -3.60 2.00
C PHE A 81 3.33 -3.45 3.44
N GLU A 82 2.92 -4.35 4.34
CA GLU A 82 3.43 -4.39 5.72
C GLU A 82 4.96 -4.57 5.73
N LYS A 83 5.48 -5.47 4.92
CA LYS A 83 6.89 -5.87 4.90
C LYS A 83 7.81 -4.85 4.23
N HIS A 84 7.38 -4.22 3.15
CA HIS A 84 8.25 -3.36 2.36
C HIS A 84 7.91 -1.88 2.50
N TYR A 85 6.62 -1.52 2.55
CA TYR A 85 6.21 -0.12 2.62
C TYR A 85 6.24 0.41 4.05
N VAL A 86 5.61 -0.30 4.99
CA VAL A 86 5.52 0.12 6.39
C VAL A 86 6.82 -0.15 7.12
N SER A 87 7.38 -1.34 6.96
CA SER A 87 8.66 -1.68 7.58
C SER A 87 9.83 -1.01 6.85
N GLN A 88 10.74 -0.44 7.63
CA GLN A 88 11.91 0.29 7.20
C GLN A 88 13.05 0.04 8.19
N GLY A 89 14.28 -0.06 7.68
CA GLY A 89 15.46 -0.22 8.54
C GLY A 89 15.66 0.98 9.47
N GLU A 90 16.23 0.76 10.65
CA GLU A 90 16.51 1.83 11.63
C GLU A 90 17.35 2.97 11.04
N ASN A 91 18.28 2.65 10.14
CA ASN A 91 19.17 3.60 9.47
C ASN A 91 18.79 3.84 8.00
N GLU A 92 17.62 3.38 7.57
CA GLU A 92 17.11 3.63 6.24
C GLU A 92 16.36 4.97 6.25
N ASP A 93 16.75 5.89 5.37
CA ASP A 93 16.10 7.19 5.19
C ASP A 93 15.57 7.27 3.76
N ARG A 94 14.26 7.13 3.60
CA ARG A 94 13.59 7.14 2.29
C ARG A 94 13.12 8.55 1.98
N SER A 95 13.52 9.05 0.83
CA SER A 95 12.89 10.22 0.22
C SER A 95 11.42 9.94 -0.10
N ILE A 96 10.66 11.01 -0.29
CA ILE A 96 9.25 10.89 -0.70
C ILE A 96 9.13 10.24 -2.09
N GLU A 97 10.08 10.46 -3.00
CA GLU A 97 10.04 9.87 -4.34
C GLU A 97 10.29 8.36 -4.31
N GLU A 98 11.22 7.90 -3.47
CA GLU A 98 11.45 6.46 -3.24
C GLU A 98 10.20 5.81 -2.65
N THR A 99 9.57 6.46 -1.67
CA THR A 99 8.32 5.99 -1.05
C THR A 99 7.20 5.86 -2.09
N LEU A 100 6.99 6.88 -2.92
CA LEU A 100 5.97 6.83 -3.97
C LEU A 100 6.28 5.77 -5.03
N THR A 101 7.55 5.62 -5.41
CA THR A 101 7.99 4.59 -6.37
C THR A 101 7.79 3.18 -5.82
N LEU A 102 8.09 2.97 -4.54
CA LEU A 102 7.79 1.71 -3.85
C LEU A 102 6.29 1.44 -3.80
N GLY A 103 5.48 2.47 -3.58
CA GLY A 103 4.03 2.38 -3.66
C GLY A 103 3.56 1.81 -5.00
N TRP A 104 4.07 2.34 -6.11
CA TRP A 104 3.76 1.84 -7.45
C TRP A 104 4.23 0.40 -7.70
N LYS A 105 5.41 0.04 -7.19
CA LYS A 105 5.91 -1.35 -7.25
C LYS A 105 5.01 -2.33 -6.50
N LEU A 106 4.42 -1.92 -5.38
CA LEU A 106 3.47 -2.78 -4.65
C LEU A 106 2.11 -2.83 -5.34
N LEU A 107 1.63 -1.70 -5.86
CA LEU A 107 0.38 -1.66 -6.64
C LEU A 107 0.44 -2.55 -7.89
N SER A 108 1.62 -2.84 -8.44
CA SER A 108 1.77 -3.78 -9.56
C SER A 108 1.52 -5.24 -9.23
N ILE A 109 1.31 -5.59 -7.96
CA ILE A 109 0.78 -6.90 -7.56
C ILE A 109 -0.69 -7.03 -7.99
N LEU A 110 -1.42 -5.91 -8.05
CA LEU A 110 -2.83 -5.88 -8.35
C LEU A 110 -3.06 -5.65 -9.85
N PRO A 111 -4.11 -6.25 -10.43
CA PRO A 111 -4.44 -6.01 -11.83
C PRO A 111 -4.98 -4.59 -12.03
N LYS A 112 -4.68 -3.96 -13.17
CA LYS A 112 -5.08 -2.57 -13.49
C LYS A 112 -6.56 -2.25 -13.20
N PRO A 113 -7.55 -3.12 -13.50
CA PRO A 113 -8.97 -2.85 -13.19
C PRO A 113 -9.30 -2.66 -11.70
N GLU A 114 -8.42 -3.09 -10.80
CA GLU A 114 -8.57 -2.92 -9.36
C GLU A 114 -7.98 -1.59 -8.85
N LEU A 115 -7.28 -0.82 -9.70
CA LEU A 115 -6.68 0.47 -9.38
C LEU A 115 -7.67 1.63 -9.57
N LYS A 116 -8.79 1.57 -8.83
CA LYS A 116 -9.97 2.46 -9.02
C LYS A 116 -9.81 3.87 -8.47
N ARG A 117 -8.75 4.16 -7.72
CA ARG A 117 -8.50 5.46 -7.05
C ARG A 117 -7.32 6.22 -7.63
N VAL A 118 -6.82 5.80 -8.80
CA VAL A 118 -5.74 6.46 -9.51
C VAL A 118 -6.17 6.76 -10.93
N ARG A 119 -5.79 7.93 -11.44
CA ARG A 119 -5.99 8.26 -12.85
C ARG A 119 -5.11 7.40 -13.75
N ASP A 120 -5.64 7.02 -14.92
CA ASP A 120 -4.93 6.20 -15.91
C ASP A 120 -3.57 6.80 -16.32
N GLU A 121 -3.49 8.13 -16.45
CA GLU A 121 -2.26 8.84 -16.81
C GLU A 121 -1.09 8.53 -15.87
N PHE A 122 -1.36 8.36 -14.58
CA PHE A 122 -0.33 8.04 -13.59
C PHE A 122 -0.01 6.56 -13.54
N ILE A 123 -0.99 5.69 -13.79
CA ILE A 123 -0.74 4.26 -13.97
C ILE A 123 0.23 4.05 -15.12
N GLU A 124 0.00 4.70 -16.26
CA GLU A 124 0.85 4.57 -17.45
C GLU A 124 2.25 5.17 -17.26
N LYS A 125 2.35 6.24 -16.46
CA LYS A 125 3.60 6.97 -16.22
C LYS A 125 4.50 6.31 -15.15
N TYR A 126 3.93 5.78 -14.08
CA TYR A 126 4.68 5.39 -12.88
C TYR A 126 4.63 3.90 -12.54
N MET A 127 3.62 3.16 -13.01
CA MET A 127 3.56 1.73 -12.75
C MET A 127 4.70 1.01 -13.50
N PRO A 128 5.49 0.15 -12.83
CA PRO A 128 6.51 -0.63 -13.50
C PRO A 128 5.87 -1.46 -14.61
N LYS A 129 6.32 -1.25 -15.86
CA LYS A 129 5.98 -2.13 -16.97
C LYS A 129 6.79 -3.38 -16.73
N GLY A 130 6.16 -4.44 -16.25
CA GLY A 130 6.86 -5.66 -15.88
C GLY A 130 7.79 -6.14 -16.99
N ASP A 131 9.00 -6.55 -16.62
CA ASP A 131 9.71 -7.57 -17.38
C ASP A 131 8.86 -8.84 -17.22
N ALA A 132 8.09 -9.17 -18.27
CA ALA A 132 7.22 -10.34 -18.31
C ALA A 132 8.02 -11.65 -18.26
#